data_AF-A0A522MTF2-F1
#
_entry.id   AF-A0A522MTF2-F1
#
_cell.length_a   1.000
_cell.length_b   1.000
_cell.length_c   1.000
_cell.angle_alpha   90.00
_cell.angle_beta   90.00
_cell.angle_gamma   90.00
#
_symmetry.space_group_name_H-M   'P 1'
#
loop_
_entity.id
_entity.type
_entity.pdbx_description
1 polymer ?
#
loop_
_entity_poly.entity_id
_entity_poly.type
_entity_poly.pdbx_seq_one_letter_code
_entity_poly.pdbx_strand_id
1 'polypeptide(L)'
;MILDETSEPDPWHFARSELACAYLDAFDLKLSSARGLFARRRMGKTEFLRRDLLPAARERGYLVAYTNLWDSRSAPDAALLSALADALEPQGVKAVLTKLGKPVRRLRASASLPGVAGSVEAEWTPPRGDSGATLREVMKQLDRQKKPLLLAIDEAQVLARAAHGDFSHSLRAALDIRKLRIKVIFAGSSETTLREMFARASEPFYNWATLEPFPLLGDDFVAFTVKLMNGMIKNKLTLAQGRRAFDELHRTPEFFKRFVERYMLYQPQGVDAALVHTKASVFSDEHFLKQWSELSLADQAVVTLIARGDADLHGAQSLATLSAWMNKPATKNTVAHALRRLQADNLVTRLSVGHYRVEDEAFAEWLRQRGQRR
;
A
#
# COMPACT_ATOMS: atom_id res chain seq x y z
N MET A 1 11.13 19.81 13.00
CA MET A 1 9.89 19.41 13.64
C MET A 1 9.26 18.31 12.80
N ILE A 2 9.76 17.06 12.96
CA ILE A 2 8.95 15.89 12.59
C ILE A 2 7.67 16.10 13.40
N LEU A 3 6.55 16.26 12.71
CA LEU A 3 5.25 16.18 13.33
C LEU A 3 5.20 14.77 13.93
N ASP A 4 5.55 14.68 15.20
CA ASP A 4 5.08 13.62 16.07
C ASP A 4 3.56 13.73 15.94
N GLU A 5 2.98 12.91 15.06
CA GLU A 5 1.53 12.71 15.00
C GLU A 5 1.14 12.43 16.44
N THR A 6 0.50 13.45 17.05
CA THR A 6 0.09 13.56 18.44
C THR A 6 0.18 12.26 19.23
N SER A 7 0.95 12.27 20.32
CA SER A 7 1.06 11.18 21.31
C SER A 7 -0.27 10.76 21.96
N GLU A 8 -1.39 11.38 21.59
CA GLU A 8 -2.72 10.95 21.97
C GLU A 8 -3.23 9.87 21.00
N PRO A 9 -3.77 8.75 21.53
CA PRO A 9 -4.34 7.70 20.69
C PRO A 9 -5.52 8.26 19.89
N ASP A 10 -5.46 8.14 18.56
CA ASP A 10 -6.56 8.52 17.67
C ASP A 10 -7.82 7.75 18.07
N PRO A 11 -8.86 8.41 18.61
CA PRO A 11 -10.05 7.72 19.11
C PRO A 11 -10.79 6.99 17.99
N TRP A 12 -10.60 7.37 16.73
CA TRP A 12 -11.22 6.75 15.55
C TRP A 12 -10.45 5.55 15.00
N HIS A 13 -9.31 5.21 15.60
CA HIS A 13 -8.56 4.03 15.22
C HIS A 13 -9.22 2.76 15.77
N PHE A 14 -9.68 1.90 14.86
CA PHE A 14 -10.14 0.56 15.20
C PHE A 14 -8.93 -0.37 15.34
N ALA A 15 -8.46 -0.55 16.57
CA ALA A 15 -7.31 -1.37 16.88
C ALA A 15 -7.53 -2.84 16.50
N ARG A 16 -6.51 -3.45 15.90
CA ARG A 16 -6.49 -4.85 15.45
C ARG A 16 -5.42 -5.65 16.18
N SER A 17 -5.39 -5.51 17.50
CA SER A 17 -4.37 -6.11 18.39
C SER A 17 -4.26 -7.62 18.24
N GLU A 18 -5.39 -8.33 18.06
CA GLU A 18 -5.40 -9.78 17.84
C GLU A 18 -4.67 -10.17 16.54
N LEU A 19 -4.90 -9.43 15.45
CA LEU A 19 -4.23 -9.67 14.17
C LEU A 19 -2.73 -9.36 14.27
N ALA A 20 -2.36 -8.27 14.93
CA ALA A 20 -0.97 -7.92 15.18
C ALA A 20 -0.26 -9.01 15.99
N CYS A 21 -0.89 -9.48 17.08
CA CYS A 21 -0.36 -10.58 17.89
C CYS A 21 -0.20 -11.85 17.09
N ALA A 22 -1.21 -12.27 16.30
CA ALA A 22 -1.12 -13.48 15.48
C ALA A 22 0.06 -13.45 14.49
N TYR A 23 0.35 -12.29 13.88
CA TYR A 23 1.49 -12.15 12.99
C TYR A 23 2.82 -12.23 13.72
N LEU A 24 2.92 -11.59 14.89
CA LEU A 24 4.13 -11.63 15.72
C LEU A 24 4.37 -13.03 16.30
N ASP A 25 3.32 -13.70 16.80
CA ASP A 25 3.38 -15.07 17.31
C ASP A 25 3.92 -16.02 16.24
N ALA A 26 3.46 -15.89 14.99
CA ALA A 26 3.97 -16.72 13.91
C ALA A 26 5.46 -16.46 13.58
N PHE A 27 5.96 -15.24 13.79
CA PHE A 27 7.37 -14.92 13.67
C PHE A 27 8.20 -15.44 14.86
N ASP A 28 7.65 -15.38 16.08
CA ASP A 28 8.25 -15.86 17.32
C ASP A 28 8.39 -17.39 17.32
N LEU A 29 7.39 -18.10 16.76
CA LEU A 29 7.44 -19.54 16.52
C LEU A 29 8.46 -19.95 15.43
N LYS A 30 9.10 -18.97 14.77
CA LYS A 30 10.08 -19.16 13.68
C LYS A 30 9.55 -19.97 12.49
N LEU A 31 8.23 -20.07 12.36
CA LEU A 31 7.56 -20.75 11.24
C LEU A 31 7.80 -20.00 9.92
N SER A 32 7.94 -18.68 9.99
CA SER A 32 8.30 -17.84 8.86
C SER A 32 9.25 -16.71 9.25
N SER A 33 10.02 -16.21 8.28
CA SER A 33 10.76 -14.94 8.37
C SER A 33 10.08 -13.81 7.59
N ALA A 34 9.03 -14.12 6.84
CA ALA A 34 8.43 -13.19 5.90
C ALA A 34 6.94 -13.46 5.64
N ARG A 35 6.16 -12.41 5.45
CA ARG A 35 4.78 -12.52 4.95
C ARG A 35 4.54 -11.48 3.86
N GLY A 36 3.85 -11.88 2.80
CA GLY A 36 3.29 -10.98 1.80
C GLY A 36 1.82 -10.74 2.12
N LEU A 37 1.40 -9.48 2.23
CA LEU A 37 0.03 -9.08 2.51
C LEU A 37 -0.52 -8.28 1.32
N PHE A 38 -1.59 -8.77 0.71
CA PHE A 38 -2.28 -8.04 -0.35
C PHE A 38 -3.72 -7.71 0.02
N ALA A 39 -4.12 -6.49 -0.28
CA ALA A 39 -5.51 -6.07 -0.36
C ALA A 39 -5.56 -4.82 -1.21
N ARG A 40 -6.74 -4.46 -1.70
CA ARG A 40 -6.92 -3.24 -2.48
C ARG A 40 -6.49 -1.98 -1.70
N ARG A 41 -6.40 -0.86 -2.42
CA ARG A 41 -6.20 0.46 -1.81
C ARG A 41 -7.32 0.76 -0.82
N ARG A 42 -7.02 1.59 0.19
CA ARG A 42 -8.00 2.09 1.18
C ARG A 42 -8.59 1.03 2.13
N MET A 43 -8.04 -0.19 2.13
CA MET A 43 -8.51 -1.31 2.99
C MET A 43 -7.91 -1.30 4.41
N GLY A 44 -7.18 -0.26 4.81
CA GLY A 44 -6.61 -0.13 6.15
C GLY A 44 -5.28 -0.87 6.38
N LYS A 45 -4.61 -1.36 5.33
CA LYS A 45 -3.29 -2.03 5.44
C LYS A 45 -2.25 -1.14 6.13
N THR A 46 -2.05 0.06 5.60
CA THR A 46 -1.04 1.00 6.11
C THR A 46 -1.34 1.43 7.55
N GLU A 47 -2.61 1.66 7.87
CA GLU A 47 -3.07 1.97 9.23
C GLU A 47 -2.74 0.81 10.19
N PHE A 48 -3.03 -0.43 9.79
CA PHE A 48 -2.68 -1.62 10.57
C PHE A 48 -1.17 -1.75 10.80
N LEU A 49 -0.35 -1.59 9.75
CA LEU A 49 1.10 -1.70 9.91
C LEU A 49 1.63 -0.65 10.91
N ARG A 50 1.22 0.61 10.75
CA ARG A 50 1.75 1.73 11.52
C ARG A 50 1.21 1.82 12.95
N ARG A 51 -0.07 1.49 13.16
CA ARG A 51 -0.76 1.73 14.44
C ARG A 51 -1.03 0.47 15.25
N ASP A 52 -1.04 -0.69 14.62
CA ASP A 52 -1.24 -1.97 15.33
C ASP A 52 0.06 -2.78 15.39
N LEU A 53 0.61 -3.16 14.23
CA LEU A 53 1.67 -4.15 14.14
C LEU A 53 3.01 -3.65 14.67
N LEU A 54 3.47 -2.48 14.20
CA LEU A 54 4.78 -1.95 14.60
C LEU A 54 4.80 -1.52 16.08
N PRO A 55 3.77 -0.89 16.64
CA PRO A 55 3.70 -0.64 18.09
C PRO A 55 3.74 -1.94 18.91
N ALA A 56 2.92 -2.93 18.56
CA ALA A 56 2.94 -4.24 19.23
C ALA A 56 4.32 -4.93 19.13
N ALA A 57 4.99 -4.82 17.97
CA ALA A 57 6.34 -5.35 17.80
C ALA A 57 7.36 -4.63 18.71
N ARG A 58 7.28 -3.30 18.82
CA ARG A 58 8.15 -2.54 19.75
C ARG A 58 7.96 -2.98 21.19
N GLU A 59 6.72 -3.19 21.62
CA GLU A 59 6.38 -3.69 22.96
C GLU A 59 6.96 -5.09 23.21
N ARG A 60 6.98 -5.95 22.18
CA ARG A 60 7.65 -7.26 22.20
C ARG A 60 9.18 -7.19 22.06
N GLY A 61 9.76 -5.99 22.05
CA GLY A 61 11.21 -5.80 22.04
C GLY A 61 11.87 -5.87 20.66
N TYR A 62 11.10 -5.80 19.57
CA TYR A 62 11.65 -5.64 18.23
C TYR A 62 12.19 -4.22 18.00
N LEU A 63 13.25 -4.10 17.23
CA LEU A 63 13.48 -2.91 16.42
C LEU A 63 12.44 -2.90 15.30
N VAL A 64 11.96 -1.73 14.91
CA VAL A 64 10.97 -1.63 13.84
C VAL A 64 11.40 -0.63 12.80
N ALA A 65 11.29 -1.02 11.53
CA ALA A 65 11.52 -0.18 10.37
C ALA A 65 10.26 -0.18 9.51
N TYR A 66 9.88 0.99 8.99
CA TYR A 66 8.75 1.14 8.10
C TYR A 66 9.14 2.01 6.91
N THR A 67 8.77 1.58 5.71
CA THR A 67 8.90 2.40 4.51
C THR A 67 7.71 2.19 3.59
N ASN A 68 7.25 3.25 2.95
CA ASN A 68 6.27 3.20 1.87
C ASN A 68 6.97 3.54 0.56
N LEU A 69 7.16 2.55 -0.31
CA LEU A 69 7.92 2.74 -1.54
C LEU A 69 7.15 3.54 -2.59
N TRP A 70 5.85 3.78 -2.42
CA TRP A 70 5.08 4.64 -3.31
C TRP A 70 5.42 6.13 -3.16
N ASP A 71 5.79 6.55 -1.95
CA ASP A 71 6.18 7.94 -1.67
C ASP A 71 7.60 8.24 -2.19
N SER A 72 8.36 7.19 -2.53
CA SER A 72 9.74 7.27 -3.06
C SER A 72 9.94 6.46 -4.35
N ARG A 73 8.99 6.60 -5.29
CA ARG A 73 9.01 6.14 -6.70
C ARG A 73 10.40 6.01 -7.33
N SER A 74 11.12 7.12 -7.27
CA SER A 74 12.37 7.36 -7.98
C SER A 74 13.61 6.85 -7.23
N ALA A 75 13.50 6.62 -5.92
CA ALA A 75 14.62 6.20 -5.06
C ALA A 75 14.13 5.27 -3.92
N PRO A 76 13.61 4.07 -4.24
CA PRO A 76 13.14 3.14 -3.21
C PRO A 76 14.28 2.57 -2.35
N ASP A 77 15.49 2.54 -2.90
CA ASP A 77 16.72 2.17 -2.20
C ASP A 77 17.03 3.15 -1.07
N ALA A 78 16.99 4.45 -1.37
CA ALA A 78 17.11 5.53 -0.40
C ALA A 78 16.12 5.41 0.76
N ALA A 79 14.84 5.25 0.42
CA ALA A 79 13.75 5.18 1.40
C ALA A 79 13.90 3.98 2.34
N LEU A 80 14.30 2.82 1.80
CA LEU A 80 14.51 1.61 2.59
C LEU A 80 15.76 1.73 3.47
N LEU A 81 16.86 2.30 2.95
CA LEU A 81 18.07 2.55 3.73
C LEU A 81 17.81 3.54 4.87
N SER A 82 17.05 4.61 4.63
CA SER A 82 16.65 5.55 5.67
C SER A 82 15.84 4.86 6.76
N ALA A 83 14.80 4.10 6.39
CA ALA A 83 13.96 3.41 7.36
C ALA A 83 14.73 2.40 8.24
N LEU A 84 15.70 1.69 7.64
CA LEU A 84 16.58 0.78 8.39
C LEU A 84 17.55 1.54 9.30
N ALA A 85 18.05 2.70 8.87
CA ALA A 85 18.90 3.57 9.67
C ALA A 85 18.14 4.18 10.86
N ASP A 86 16.90 4.62 10.65
CA ASP A 86 16.04 5.21 11.69
C ASP A 86 15.69 4.19 12.77
N ALA A 87 15.46 2.93 12.38
CA ALA A 87 15.22 1.82 13.31
C ALA A 87 16.38 1.54 14.28
N LEU A 88 17.57 2.08 14.00
CA LEU A 88 18.78 1.95 14.82
C LEU A 88 19.02 3.17 15.74
N GLU A 89 18.27 4.27 15.60
CA GLU A 89 18.41 5.45 16.48
C GLU A 89 17.75 5.23 17.86
N PRO A 90 18.34 5.73 18.97
CA PRO A 90 19.37 6.77 19.07
C PRO A 90 20.83 6.25 19.08
N GLN A 91 21.08 4.96 18.82
CA GLN A 91 22.33 4.27 19.22
C GLN A 91 23.51 4.36 18.24
N GLY A 92 23.69 5.50 17.55
CA GLY A 92 24.98 5.80 16.90
C GLY A 92 25.04 5.71 15.37
N VAL A 93 23.90 5.72 14.67
CA VAL A 93 23.90 5.78 13.20
C VAL A 93 24.23 7.17 12.66
N LYS A 94 23.96 8.26 13.40
CA LYS A 94 24.49 9.60 13.08
C LYS A 94 26.02 9.60 12.91
N ALA A 95 26.76 8.78 13.65
CA ALA A 95 28.21 8.65 13.54
C ALA A 95 28.67 7.75 12.37
N VAL A 96 27.82 6.83 11.90
CA VAL A 96 28.09 5.97 10.74
C VAL A 96 27.77 6.72 9.44
N LEU A 97 26.63 7.42 9.41
CA LEU A 97 26.18 8.23 8.27
C LEU A 97 27.09 9.44 8.01
N THR A 98 27.59 10.10 9.06
CA THR A 98 28.59 11.19 8.92
C THR A 98 29.96 10.69 8.45
N LYS A 99 30.33 9.43 8.71
CA LYS A 99 31.58 8.84 8.21
C LYS A 99 31.51 8.42 6.74
N LEU A 100 30.32 8.10 6.24
CA LEU A 100 30.07 7.76 4.84
C LEU A 100 29.89 9.00 3.94
N GLY A 101 29.46 10.13 4.51
CA GLY A 101 29.39 11.41 3.82
C GLY A 101 30.62 12.29 4.09
N LYS A 102 31.73 12.08 3.38
CA LYS A 102 32.74 13.14 3.23
C LYS A 102 32.36 14.06 2.06
N PRO A 103 31.90 15.30 2.28
CA PRO A 103 32.39 16.40 1.49
C PRO A 103 33.69 16.88 2.16
N VAL A 104 34.84 16.46 1.63
CA VAL A 104 36.06 17.24 1.86
C VAL A 104 35.86 18.53 1.08
N ARG A 105 35.36 19.57 1.75
CA ARG A 105 35.62 20.94 1.33
C ARG A 105 36.09 21.70 2.56
N ARG A 106 37.42 21.86 2.63
CA ARG A 106 38.05 22.91 3.43
C ARG A 106 37.28 24.20 3.19
N LEU A 107 36.53 24.65 4.19
CA LEU A 107 36.11 26.04 4.25
C LEU A 107 36.99 26.68 5.31
N ARG A 108 37.84 27.57 4.81
CA ARG A 108 38.64 28.51 5.58
C ARG A 108 37.72 29.17 6.60
N ALA A 109 38.24 29.27 7.82
CA ALA A 109 37.75 30.20 8.82
C ALA A 109 37.59 31.59 8.20
N SER A 110 36.37 32.14 8.26
CA SER A 110 36.17 33.58 8.32
C SER A 110 34.82 33.88 8.96
N ALA A 111 34.91 34.55 10.11
CA ALA A 111 33.96 35.47 10.70
C ALA A 111 32.61 34.93 11.22
N SER A 112 32.50 35.05 12.54
CA SER A 112 31.35 34.90 13.41
C SER A 112 30.17 35.79 13.00
N LEU A 113 28.95 35.25 13.07
CA LEU A 113 27.71 36.00 13.27
C LEU A 113 26.91 35.33 14.39
N PRO A 114 26.64 36.02 15.52
CA PRO A 114 25.79 35.50 16.59
C PRO A 114 24.31 35.74 16.24
N GLY A 115 23.46 34.73 16.37
CA GLY A 115 22.00 34.95 16.44
C GLY A 115 21.09 34.19 15.46
N VAL A 116 21.42 32.96 15.05
CA VAL A 116 20.42 32.10 14.38
C VAL A 116 20.29 30.79 15.16
N ALA A 117 19.18 30.67 15.91
CA ALA A 117 18.69 29.40 16.39
C ALA A 117 18.22 28.58 15.17
N GLY A 118 19.16 27.96 14.47
CA GLY A 118 18.90 27.09 13.35
C GLY A 118 18.44 25.74 13.85
N SER A 119 17.14 25.48 13.84
CA SER A 119 16.63 24.11 13.81
C SER A 119 17.04 23.51 12.48
N VAL A 120 18.13 22.73 12.48
CA VAL A 120 18.56 21.97 11.31
C VAL A 120 17.58 20.79 11.17
N GLU A 121 16.48 21.01 10.46
CA GLU A 121 15.78 19.90 9.81
C GLU A 121 16.70 19.39 8.70
N ALA A 122 17.49 18.39 9.04
CA ALA A 122 18.26 17.65 8.07
C ALA A 122 17.29 16.78 7.27
N GLU A 123 16.74 17.33 6.19
CA GLU A 123 16.24 16.51 5.08
C GLU A 123 17.41 15.66 4.59
N TRP A 124 17.37 14.37 4.92
CA TRP A 124 18.41 13.43 4.52
C TRP A 124 18.29 13.19 3.01
N THR A 125 19.33 13.56 2.28
CA THR A 125 19.58 13.06 0.93
C THR A 125 20.57 11.91 1.07
N PRO A 126 20.28 10.70 0.52
CA PRO A 126 21.28 9.65 0.47
C PRO A 126 22.54 10.17 -0.19
N PRO A 127 23.74 9.81 0.30
CA PRO A 127 24.94 10.09 -0.45
C PRO A 127 24.79 9.49 -1.86
N ARG A 128 25.16 10.25 -2.89
CA ARG A 128 25.39 9.71 -4.24
C ARG A 128 26.53 8.70 -4.16
N GLY A 129 26.19 7.45 -3.85
CA GLY A 129 27.12 6.35 -3.60
C GLY A 129 26.43 5.01 -3.84
N ASP A 130 27.22 3.93 -3.87
CA ASP A 130 26.72 2.56 -4.06
C ASP A 130 25.71 2.19 -2.94
N SER A 131 24.42 2.17 -3.25
CA SER A 131 23.34 1.78 -2.34
C SER A 131 23.56 0.38 -1.75
N GLY A 132 24.23 -0.51 -2.49
CA GLY A 132 24.65 -1.83 -2.01
C GLY A 132 25.70 -1.76 -0.89
N ALA A 133 26.68 -0.86 -0.99
CA ALA A 133 27.66 -0.63 0.07
C ALA A 133 27.02 -0.07 1.35
N THR A 134 26.10 0.88 1.18
CA THR A 134 25.36 1.46 2.31
C THR A 134 24.48 0.41 2.99
N LEU A 135 23.78 -0.41 2.21
CA LEU A 135 22.99 -1.53 2.72
C LEU A 135 23.85 -2.49 3.54
N ARG A 136 25.03 -2.87 3.04
CA ARG A 136 25.96 -3.76 3.77
C ARG A 136 26.36 -3.16 5.12
N GLU A 137 26.62 -1.87 5.19
CA GLU A 137 27.00 -1.22 6.45
C GLU A 137 25.83 -1.15 7.44
N VAL A 138 24.64 -0.73 6.99
CA VAL A 138 23.44 -0.69 7.83
C VAL A 138 23.12 -2.08 8.40
N MET A 139 23.23 -3.12 7.56
CA MET A 139 23.02 -4.50 7.98
C MET A 139 24.07 -5.00 8.99
N LYS A 140 25.33 -4.58 8.89
CA LYS A 140 26.36 -4.86 9.91
C LYS A 140 26.03 -4.19 11.25
N GLN A 141 25.47 -2.99 11.23
CA GLN A 141 25.04 -2.32 12.46
C GLN A 141 23.85 -3.04 13.10
N LEU A 142 22.89 -3.50 12.29
CA LEU A 142 21.78 -4.36 12.75
C LEU A 142 22.29 -5.66 13.39
N ASP A 143 23.33 -6.28 12.82
CA ASP A 143 23.92 -7.50 13.39
C ASP A 143 24.48 -7.30 14.80
N ARG A 144 24.95 -6.09 15.14
CA ARG A 144 25.46 -5.76 16.48
C ARG A 144 24.35 -5.57 17.51
N GLN A 145 23.12 -5.33 17.07
CA GLN A 145 21.98 -5.19 17.97
C GLN A 145 21.65 -6.54 18.60
N LYS A 146 21.07 -6.56 19.80
CA LYS A 146 20.56 -7.80 20.42
C LYS A 146 19.11 -8.09 20.00
N LYS A 147 18.35 -7.03 19.71
CA LYS A 147 16.93 -7.10 19.35
C LYS A 147 16.74 -7.62 17.91
N PRO A 148 15.70 -8.42 17.64
CA PRO A 148 15.28 -8.72 16.27
C PRO A 148 14.69 -7.46 15.61
N LEU A 149 14.69 -7.42 14.27
CA LEU A 149 14.08 -6.36 13.47
C LEU A 149 12.79 -6.85 12.84
N LEU A 150 11.72 -6.07 12.94
CA LEU A 150 10.55 -6.16 12.07
C LEU A 150 10.62 -5.03 11.03
N LEU A 151 10.76 -5.40 9.76
CA LEU A 151 10.75 -4.48 8.63
C LEU A 151 9.40 -4.57 7.89
N ALA A 152 8.64 -3.49 7.87
CA ALA A 152 7.43 -3.38 7.07
C ALA A 152 7.71 -2.54 5.81
N ILE A 153 7.52 -3.14 4.64
CA ILE A 153 7.66 -2.50 3.32
C ILE A 153 6.27 -2.40 2.72
N ASP A 154 5.69 -1.21 2.72
CA ASP A 154 4.42 -0.94 2.04
C ASP A 154 4.67 -0.60 0.56
N GLU A 155 3.70 -0.98 -0.27
CA GLU A 155 3.79 -0.97 -1.73
C GLU A 155 5.08 -1.65 -2.27
N ALA A 156 5.42 -2.79 -1.67
CA ALA A 156 6.62 -3.58 -1.93
C ALA A 156 6.83 -3.96 -3.40
N GLN A 157 5.75 -4.04 -4.19
CA GLN A 157 5.84 -4.35 -5.62
C GLN A 157 6.64 -3.31 -6.43
N VAL A 158 6.97 -2.14 -5.86
CA VAL A 158 7.93 -1.21 -6.46
C VAL A 158 9.31 -1.86 -6.64
N LEU A 159 9.70 -2.79 -5.75
CA LEU A 159 10.97 -3.53 -5.82
C LEU A 159 11.06 -4.51 -7.00
N ALA A 160 9.93 -4.93 -7.56
CA ALA A 160 9.85 -5.83 -8.71
C ALA A 160 10.10 -5.10 -10.05
N ARG A 161 10.25 -3.77 -10.05
CA ARG A 161 10.54 -3.02 -11.27
C ARG A 161 11.98 -3.25 -11.70
N ALA A 162 12.20 -3.50 -12.98
CA ALA A 162 13.53 -3.77 -13.55
C ALA A 162 14.56 -2.68 -13.22
N ALA A 163 14.14 -1.40 -13.13
CA ALA A 163 15.00 -0.28 -12.76
C ALA A 163 15.66 -0.43 -11.37
N HIS A 164 15.10 -1.28 -10.51
CA HIS A 164 15.53 -1.48 -9.12
C HIS A 164 16.10 -2.89 -8.87
N GLY A 165 16.33 -3.68 -9.93
CA GLY A 165 16.70 -5.10 -9.84
C GLY A 165 17.96 -5.36 -9.01
N ASP A 166 19.05 -4.61 -9.28
CA ASP A 166 20.34 -4.80 -8.58
C ASP A 166 20.24 -4.55 -7.07
N PHE A 167 19.50 -3.50 -6.68
CA PHE A 167 19.24 -3.21 -5.28
C PHE A 167 18.36 -4.29 -4.65
N SER A 168 17.29 -4.72 -5.33
CA SER A 168 16.40 -5.77 -4.85
C SER A 168 17.13 -7.11 -4.65
N HIS A 169 18.05 -7.49 -5.54
CA HIS A 169 18.90 -8.68 -5.36
C HIS A 169 19.83 -8.53 -4.16
N SER A 170 20.46 -7.37 -4.00
CA SER A 170 21.33 -7.07 -2.85
C SER A 170 20.57 -7.10 -1.53
N LEU A 171 19.36 -6.54 -1.52
CA LEU A 171 18.45 -6.55 -0.39
C LEU A 171 18.01 -7.98 -0.03
N ARG A 172 17.58 -8.77 -1.02
CA ARG A 172 17.22 -10.18 -0.80
C ARG A 172 18.38 -10.95 -0.18
N ALA A 173 19.59 -10.84 -0.73
CA ALA A 173 20.77 -11.50 -0.19
C ALA A 173 21.08 -11.08 1.26
N ALA A 174 20.96 -9.78 1.56
CA ALA A 174 21.18 -9.26 2.90
C ALA A 174 20.15 -9.79 3.92
N LEU A 175 18.88 -9.91 3.51
CA LEU A 175 17.80 -10.45 4.33
C LEU A 175 17.89 -11.97 4.49
N ASP A 176 18.30 -12.70 3.44
CA ASP A 176 18.45 -14.16 3.44
C ASP A 176 19.43 -14.63 4.52
N ILE A 177 20.56 -13.94 4.67
CA ILE A 177 21.57 -14.22 5.72
C ILE A 177 20.99 -14.04 7.13
N ARG A 178 19.92 -13.24 7.28
CA ARG A 178 19.41 -12.75 8.57
C ARG A 178 17.98 -13.20 8.89
N LYS A 179 17.43 -14.21 8.22
CA LYS A 179 16.04 -14.70 8.41
C LYS A 179 15.63 -15.01 9.86
N LEU A 180 16.61 -15.39 10.70
CA LEU A 180 16.37 -15.65 12.11
C LEU A 180 16.11 -14.38 12.92
N ARG A 181 16.67 -13.24 12.51
CA ARG A 181 16.68 -11.98 13.26
C ARG A 181 15.90 -10.87 12.59
N ILE A 182 15.77 -10.90 11.28
CA ILE A 182 14.98 -9.94 10.50
C ILE A 182 13.72 -10.63 10.03
N LYS A 183 12.58 -10.08 10.47
CA LYS A 183 11.24 -10.44 10.04
C LYS A 183 10.73 -9.36 9.11
N VAL A 184 10.05 -9.74 8.04
CA VAL A 184 9.63 -8.77 7.03
C VAL A 184 8.16 -8.95 6.67
N ILE A 185 7.45 -7.84 6.56
CA ILE A 185 6.12 -7.76 5.97
C ILE A 185 6.25 -7.01 4.65
N PHE A 186 5.89 -7.64 3.54
CA PHE A 186 5.68 -6.95 2.26
C PHE A 186 4.19 -6.71 2.09
N ALA A 187 3.77 -5.47 2.18
CA ALA A 187 2.40 -5.09 1.86
C ALA A 187 2.34 -4.50 0.45
N GLY A 188 1.23 -4.71 -0.24
CA GLY A 188 1.00 -4.11 -1.55
C GLY A 188 -0.47 -3.99 -1.89
N SER A 189 -0.80 -2.98 -2.69
CA SER A 189 -2.15 -2.81 -3.23
C SER A 189 -2.43 -3.62 -4.50
N SER A 190 -1.39 -3.98 -5.25
CA SER A 190 -1.49 -4.78 -6.47
C SER A 190 -1.19 -6.26 -6.18
N GLU A 191 -2.24 -7.08 -6.13
CA GLU A 191 -2.09 -8.52 -5.91
C GLU A 191 -1.26 -9.16 -7.03
N THR A 192 -1.52 -8.80 -8.28
CA THR A 192 -0.83 -9.39 -9.44
C THR A 192 0.67 -9.13 -9.36
N THR A 193 1.09 -7.87 -9.23
CA THR A 193 2.52 -7.53 -9.25
C THR A 193 3.24 -8.09 -8.03
N LEU A 194 2.59 -8.06 -6.85
CA LEU A 194 3.17 -8.64 -5.65
C LEU A 194 3.27 -10.18 -5.75
N ARG A 195 2.30 -10.85 -6.37
CA ARG A 195 2.35 -12.28 -6.66
C ARG A 195 3.47 -12.62 -7.63
N GLU A 196 3.61 -11.86 -8.71
CA GLU A 196 4.69 -12.04 -9.69
C GLU A 196 6.07 -11.94 -9.04
N MET A 197 6.27 -10.93 -8.17
CA MET A 197 7.50 -10.70 -7.40
C MET A 197 7.93 -11.92 -6.57
N PHE A 198 6.98 -12.70 -6.03
CA PHE A 198 7.27 -13.88 -5.23
C PHE A 198 7.23 -15.20 -6.01
N ALA A 199 6.53 -15.27 -7.15
CA ALA A 199 6.27 -16.51 -7.88
C ALA A 199 7.16 -16.74 -9.11
N ARG A 200 7.85 -15.71 -9.63
CA ARG A 200 8.72 -15.84 -10.80
C ARG A 200 10.16 -16.05 -10.40
N ALA A 201 10.80 -17.08 -10.95
CA ALA A 201 12.21 -17.41 -10.65
C ALA A 201 13.21 -16.31 -11.05
N SER A 202 12.85 -15.46 -12.03
CA SER A 202 13.65 -14.30 -12.44
C SER A 202 13.58 -13.13 -11.45
N GLU A 203 12.60 -13.11 -10.55
CA GLU A 203 12.37 -11.98 -9.65
C GLU A 203 13.26 -12.09 -8.40
N PRO A 204 13.79 -10.96 -7.88
CA PRO A 204 14.69 -10.96 -6.74
C PRO A 204 14.12 -11.60 -5.49
N PHE A 205 12.81 -11.58 -5.28
CA PHE A 205 12.15 -12.13 -4.09
C PHE A 205 11.44 -13.46 -4.33
N TYR A 206 11.79 -14.19 -5.39
CA TYR A 206 11.25 -15.53 -5.64
C TYR A 206 11.27 -16.45 -4.40
N ASN A 207 10.11 -17.01 -4.06
CA ASN A 207 9.87 -17.88 -2.90
C ASN A 207 10.33 -17.31 -1.56
N TRP A 208 10.39 -15.99 -1.40
CA TRP A 208 10.88 -15.37 -0.18
C TRP A 208 9.80 -15.20 0.90
N ALA A 209 8.54 -15.03 0.50
CA ALA A 209 7.40 -14.90 1.39
C ALA A 209 6.15 -15.61 0.84
N THR A 210 5.34 -16.14 1.73
CA THR A 210 3.98 -16.58 1.40
C THR A 210 3.09 -15.36 1.21
N LEU A 211 2.38 -15.31 0.08
CA LEU A 211 1.44 -14.24 -0.23
C LEU A 211 0.04 -14.62 0.29
N GLU A 212 -0.51 -13.77 1.15
CA GLU A 212 -1.75 -13.99 1.89
C GLU A 212 -2.70 -12.79 1.74
N PRO A 213 -4.01 -13.01 1.64
CA PRO A 213 -4.97 -11.92 1.62
C PRO A 213 -4.96 -11.21 2.98
N PHE A 214 -4.84 -9.89 2.98
CA PHE A 214 -4.95 -9.10 4.19
C PHE A 214 -6.39 -9.17 4.73
N PRO A 215 -6.61 -9.57 5.99
CA PRO A 215 -7.96 -9.67 6.54
C PRO A 215 -8.66 -8.30 6.51
N LEU A 216 -9.80 -8.21 5.85
CA LEU A 216 -10.53 -6.96 5.66
C LEU A 216 -11.30 -6.55 6.90
N LEU A 217 -11.59 -5.26 7.03
CA LEU A 217 -12.43 -4.73 8.11
C LEU A 217 -13.89 -5.17 7.89
N GLY A 218 -14.48 -5.69 8.96
CA GLY A 218 -15.80 -6.27 8.97
C GLY A 218 -16.81 -5.46 9.76
N ASP A 219 -17.82 -6.14 10.27
CA ASP A 219 -18.92 -5.46 10.94
C ASP A 219 -18.55 -4.97 12.34
N ASP A 220 -17.49 -5.52 12.94
CA ASP A 220 -16.93 -5.03 14.22
C ASP A 220 -16.36 -3.63 14.09
N PHE A 221 -15.73 -3.33 12.94
CA PHE A 221 -15.28 -1.97 12.61
C PHE A 221 -16.45 -1.00 12.47
N VAL A 222 -17.54 -1.44 11.83
CA VAL A 222 -18.78 -0.66 11.73
C VAL A 222 -19.37 -0.43 13.12
N ALA A 223 -19.48 -1.47 13.95
CA ALA A 223 -20.02 -1.38 15.29
C ALA A 223 -19.21 -0.43 16.18
N PHE A 224 -17.87 -0.53 16.15
CA PHE A 224 -16.97 0.38 16.82
C PHE A 224 -17.20 1.83 16.40
N THR A 225 -17.17 2.09 15.09
CA THR A 225 -17.26 3.46 14.55
C THR A 225 -18.62 4.08 14.84
N VAL A 226 -19.72 3.32 14.68
CA VAL A 226 -21.08 3.78 14.98
C VAL A 226 -21.25 4.05 16.46
N LYS A 227 -20.73 3.17 17.33
CA LYS A 227 -20.77 3.36 18.79
C LYS A 227 -20.05 4.64 19.20
N LEU A 228 -18.83 4.84 18.68
CA LEU A 228 -18.03 6.03 18.95
C LEU A 228 -18.74 7.30 18.48
N MET A 229 -19.17 7.33 17.21
CA MET A 229 -19.92 8.44 16.63
C MET A 229 -21.17 8.80 17.44
N ASN A 230 -21.98 7.81 17.82
CA ASN A 230 -23.21 8.00 18.59
C ASN A 230 -22.99 8.58 20.00
N GLY A 231 -21.76 8.52 20.52
CA GLY A 231 -21.37 9.22 21.75
C GLY A 231 -21.17 10.73 21.56
N MET A 232 -21.02 11.20 20.32
CA MET A 232 -20.70 12.59 19.96
C MET A 232 -21.83 13.35 19.28
N ILE A 233 -22.93 12.67 18.91
CA ILE A 233 -24.02 13.25 18.11
C ILE A 233 -25.40 13.12 18.77
N LYS A 234 -26.37 13.92 18.31
CA LYS A 234 -27.75 13.92 18.83
C LYS A 234 -28.60 12.87 18.12
N ASN A 235 -28.61 12.90 16.79
CA ASN A 235 -29.38 11.97 15.97
C ASN A 235 -28.54 10.71 15.76
N LYS A 236 -28.84 9.65 16.52
CA LYS A 236 -28.04 8.42 16.50
C LYS A 236 -28.26 7.63 15.22
N LEU A 237 -27.16 7.09 14.69
CA LEU A 237 -27.18 6.12 13.60
C LEU A 237 -27.35 4.72 14.18
N THR A 238 -28.29 3.94 13.66
CA THR A 238 -28.41 2.53 14.05
C THR A 238 -27.29 1.69 13.44
N LEU A 239 -26.94 0.57 14.08
CA LEU A 239 -25.95 -0.36 13.52
C LEU A 239 -26.37 -0.90 12.14
N ALA A 240 -27.67 -1.16 11.94
CA ALA A 240 -28.20 -1.61 10.66
C ALA A 240 -27.97 -0.57 9.54
N GLN A 241 -28.20 0.71 9.83
CA GLN A 241 -27.90 1.80 8.89
C GLN A 241 -26.40 1.92 8.61
N GLY A 242 -25.55 1.77 9.63
CA GLY A 242 -24.10 1.75 9.45
C GLY A 242 -23.63 0.59 8.56
N ARG A 243 -24.15 -0.62 8.77
CA ARG A 243 -23.84 -1.80 7.94
C ARG A 243 -24.28 -1.61 6.50
N ARG A 244 -25.52 -1.14 6.29
CA ARG A 244 -26.03 -0.79 4.96
C ARG A 244 -25.13 0.22 4.26
N ALA A 245 -24.75 1.30 4.93
CA ALA A 245 -23.86 2.30 4.35
C ALA A 245 -22.48 1.71 4.01
N PHE A 246 -21.94 0.84 4.87
CA PHE A 246 -20.66 0.17 4.60
C PHE A 246 -20.72 -0.73 3.37
N ASP A 247 -21.78 -1.53 3.22
CA ASP A 247 -21.98 -2.40 2.06
C ASP A 247 -22.19 -1.59 0.77
N GLU A 248 -23.01 -0.53 0.84
CA GLU A 248 -23.26 0.39 -0.28
C GLU A 248 -22.02 1.21 -0.68
N LEU A 249 -21.01 1.27 0.19
CA LEU A 249 -19.69 1.87 -0.07
C LEU A 249 -18.62 0.78 -0.34
N HIS A 250 -19.06 -0.39 -0.81
CA HIS A 250 -18.23 -1.53 -1.19
C HIS A 250 -17.26 -1.99 -0.09
N ARG A 251 -17.70 -1.88 1.17
CA ARG A 251 -16.94 -2.25 2.37
C ARG A 251 -15.54 -1.62 2.41
N THR A 252 -15.43 -0.37 1.95
CA THR A 252 -14.17 0.40 1.94
C THR A 252 -14.08 1.28 3.20
N PRO A 253 -13.15 1.01 4.13
CA PRO A 253 -13.04 1.74 5.40
C PRO A 253 -12.94 3.26 5.26
N GLU A 254 -12.14 3.74 4.31
CA GLU A 254 -11.99 5.19 4.07
C GLU A 254 -13.32 5.83 3.64
N PHE A 255 -14.08 5.19 2.76
CA PHE A 255 -15.37 5.71 2.32
C PHE A 255 -16.39 5.71 3.45
N PHE A 256 -16.36 4.69 4.31
CA PHE A 256 -17.19 4.66 5.49
C PHE A 256 -16.85 5.78 6.49
N LYS A 257 -15.57 6.05 6.73
CA LYS A 257 -15.12 7.19 7.54
C LYS A 257 -15.66 8.53 6.96
N ARG A 258 -15.61 8.71 5.63
CA ARG A 258 -16.21 9.90 4.95
C ARG A 258 -17.73 9.98 5.11
N PHE A 259 -18.44 8.85 5.07
CA PHE A 259 -19.88 8.80 5.34
C PHE A 259 -20.20 9.19 6.78
N VAL A 260 -19.44 8.66 7.74
CA VAL A 260 -19.57 9.00 9.16
C VAL A 260 -19.35 10.50 9.37
N GLU A 261 -18.27 11.05 8.84
CA GLU A 261 -17.99 12.50 8.87
C GLU A 261 -19.13 13.32 8.26
N ARG A 262 -19.60 12.94 7.06
CA ARG A 262 -20.73 13.61 6.40
C ARG A 262 -22.00 13.56 7.25
N TYR A 263 -22.32 12.41 7.85
CA TYR A 263 -23.50 12.28 8.67
C TYR A 263 -23.40 13.12 9.95
N MET A 264 -22.23 13.13 10.61
CA MET A 264 -21.98 13.92 11.82
C MET A 264 -22.20 15.42 11.57
N LEU A 265 -21.68 15.94 10.46
CA LEU A 265 -21.74 17.37 10.11
C LEU A 265 -23.14 17.82 9.63
N TYR A 266 -23.95 16.92 9.07
CA TYR A 266 -25.23 17.25 8.43
C TYR A 266 -26.42 16.39 8.90
N GLN A 267 -26.46 16.07 10.20
CA GLN A 267 -27.50 15.23 10.83
C GLN A 267 -28.96 15.52 10.42
N PRO A 268 -29.41 16.78 10.24
CA PRO A 268 -30.79 17.07 9.84
C PRO A 268 -31.18 16.53 8.45
N GLN A 269 -30.21 16.26 7.57
CA GLN A 269 -30.47 15.71 6.23
C GLN A 269 -30.75 14.20 6.26
N GLY A 270 -30.43 13.53 7.37
CA GLY A 270 -30.64 12.09 7.53
C GLY A 270 -29.57 11.22 6.87
N VAL A 271 -29.73 9.92 7.08
CA VAL A 271 -28.75 8.88 6.70
C VAL A 271 -28.64 8.73 5.19
N ASP A 272 -29.77 8.70 4.50
CA ASP A 272 -29.82 8.50 3.04
C ASP A 272 -29.13 9.65 2.30
N ALA A 273 -29.35 10.89 2.73
CA ALA A 273 -28.68 12.05 2.14
C ALA A 273 -27.16 12.00 2.33
N ALA A 274 -26.68 11.60 3.51
CA ALA A 274 -25.25 11.42 3.76
C ALA A 274 -24.65 10.33 2.87
N LEU A 275 -25.36 9.21 2.69
CA LEU A 275 -24.92 8.11 1.85
C LEU A 275 -24.87 8.49 0.36
N VAL A 276 -25.92 9.14 -0.15
CA VAL A 276 -25.97 9.66 -1.54
C VAL A 276 -24.82 10.63 -1.79
N HIS A 277 -24.59 11.57 -0.87
CA HIS A 277 -23.49 12.53 -0.98
C HIS A 277 -22.13 11.83 -1.01
N THR A 278 -21.89 10.88 -0.09
CA THR A 278 -20.63 10.15 -0.05
C THR A 278 -20.41 9.33 -1.32
N LYS A 279 -21.46 8.66 -1.83
CA LYS A 279 -21.39 7.96 -3.12
C LYS A 279 -21.01 8.90 -4.25
N ALA A 280 -21.67 10.07 -4.35
CA ALA A 280 -21.35 11.04 -5.40
C ALA A 280 -19.91 11.56 -5.31
N SER A 281 -19.36 11.71 -4.09
CA SER A 281 -17.99 12.20 -3.91
C SER A 281 -16.91 11.14 -4.13
N VAL A 282 -17.17 9.88 -3.76
CA VAL A 282 -16.19 8.79 -3.86
C VAL A 282 -16.28 8.02 -5.18
N PHE A 283 -17.46 8.03 -5.81
CA PHE A 283 -17.74 7.38 -7.09
C PHE A 283 -18.01 8.41 -8.19
N SER A 284 -17.39 9.58 -8.10
CA SER A 284 -17.61 10.68 -9.05
C SER A 284 -17.40 10.22 -10.49
N ASP A 285 -18.45 10.36 -11.28
CA ASP A 285 -18.45 10.07 -12.71
C ASP A 285 -17.32 10.82 -13.43
N GLU A 286 -16.94 12.03 -13.00
CA GLU A 286 -15.87 12.80 -13.64
C GLU A 286 -14.51 12.10 -13.52
N HIS A 287 -14.22 11.49 -12.37
CA HIS A 287 -12.96 10.76 -12.17
C HIS A 287 -12.93 9.51 -13.06
N PHE A 288 -14.01 8.73 -13.06
CA PHE A 288 -14.11 7.53 -13.89
C PHE A 288 -14.18 7.86 -15.37
N LEU A 289 -14.80 8.97 -15.77
CA LEU A 289 -14.81 9.48 -17.13
C LEU A 289 -13.41 9.85 -17.59
N LYS A 290 -12.63 10.54 -16.73
CA LYS A 290 -11.25 10.88 -17.03
C LYS A 290 -10.41 9.62 -17.20
N GLN A 291 -10.44 8.72 -16.23
CA GLN A 291 -9.74 7.43 -16.26
C GLN A 291 -10.13 6.61 -17.51
N TRP A 292 -11.41 6.57 -17.85
CA TRP A 292 -11.93 5.92 -19.05
C TRP A 292 -11.41 6.58 -20.35
N SER A 293 -11.39 7.91 -20.39
CA SER A 293 -10.97 8.67 -21.57
C SER A 293 -9.48 8.53 -21.90
N GLU A 294 -8.65 8.22 -20.90
CA GLU A 294 -7.21 7.96 -21.05
C GLU A 294 -6.94 6.56 -21.63
N LEU A 295 -7.90 5.64 -21.56
CA LEU A 295 -7.78 4.28 -22.10
C LEU A 295 -7.95 4.26 -23.62
N SER A 296 -7.15 3.44 -24.29
CA SER A 296 -7.37 3.15 -25.72
C SER A 296 -8.69 2.41 -25.93
N LEU A 297 -9.25 2.46 -27.15
CA LEU A 297 -10.50 1.75 -27.47
C LEU A 297 -10.42 0.24 -27.19
N ALA A 298 -9.25 -0.37 -27.39
CA ALA A 298 -9.04 -1.79 -27.07
C ALA A 298 -9.06 -2.03 -25.55
N ASP A 299 -8.43 -1.13 -24.77
CA ASP A 299 -8.38 -1.24 -23.31
C ASP A 299 -9.76 -1.02 -22.69
N GLN A 300 -10.49 -0.02 -23.18
CA GLN A 300 -11.89 0.28 -22.84
C GLN A 300 -12.81 -0.93 -23.05
N ALA A 301 -12.69 -1.58 -24.20
CA ALA A 301 -13.55 -2.70 -24.54
C ALA A 301 -13.18 -3.95 -23.70
N VAL A 302 -11.89 -4.24 -23.51
CA VAL A 302 -11.43 -5.37 -22.68
C VAL A 302 -11.79 -5.17 -21.20
N VAL A 303 -11.56 -3.99 -20.62
CA VAL A 303 -11.88 -3.75 -19.20
C VAL A 303 -13.38 -3.82 -18.94
N THR A 304 -14.22 -3.45 -19.92
CA THR A 304 -15.67 -3.59 -19.78
C THR A 304 -16.12 -5.05 -19.76
N LEU A 305 -15.55 -5.91 -20.63
CA LEU A 305 -15.85 -7.34 -20.61
C LEU A 305 -15.46 -7.97 -19.26
N ILE A 306 -14.31 -7.57 -18.71
CA ILE A 306 -13.86 -8.01 -17.38
C ILE A 306 -14.84 -7.55 -16.29
N ALA A 307 -15.28 -6.29 -16.32
CA ALA A 307 -16.22 -5.75 -15.33
C ALA A 307 -17.60 -6.45 -15.36
N ARG A 308 -18.01 -6.97 -16.53
CA ARG A 308 -19.22 -7.76 -16.72
C ARG A 308 -19.09 -9.22 -16.28
N GLY A 309 -17.86 -9.68 -16.03
CA GLY A 309 -17.59 -11.05 -15.61
C GLY A 309 -17.43 -12.04 -16.77
N ASP A 310 -17.12 -11.58 -17.98
CA ASP A 310 -16.89 -12.45 -19.12
C ASP A 310 -15.63 -13.32 -18.91
N ALA A 311 -15.80 -14.65 -18.93
CA ALA A 311 -14.76 -15.60 -18.59
C ALA A 311 -13.78 -15.93 -19.73
N ASP A 312 -14.21 -15.83 -21.00
CA ASP A 312 -13.37 -16.15 -22.17
C ASP A 312 -13.06 -14.91 -23.03
N LEU A 313 -12.15 -14.06 -22.54
CA LEU A 313 -11.74 -12.84 -23.24
C LEU A 313 -11.09 -13.10 -24.63
N HIS A 314 -10.60 -14.31 -24.88
CA HIS A 314 -9.95 -14.70 -26.13
C HIS A 314 -10.85 -15.49 -27.08
N GLY A 315 -12.09 -15.78 -26.66
CA GLY A 315 -13.08 -16.52 -27.41
C GLY A 315 -13.62 -15.77 -28.62
N ALA A 316 -14.17 -16.50 -29.58
CA ALA A 316 -14.70 -15.92 -30.82
C ALA A 316 -15.80 -14.87 -30.55
N GLN A 317 -16.65 -15.10 -29.53
CA GLN A 317 -17.71 -14.19 -29.13
C GLN A 317 -17.17 -12.87 -28.56
N SER A 318 -16.18 -12.94 -27.67
CA SER A 318 -15.53 -11.75 -27.11
C SER A 318 -14.76 -10.98 -28.18
N LEU A 319 -14.06 -11.66 -29.08
CA LEU A 319 -13.39 -11.01 -30.22
C LEU A 319 -14.38 -10.33 -31.17
N ALA A 320 -15.53 -10.93 -31.45
CA ALA A 320 -16.59 -10.31 -32.25
C ALA A 320 -17.13 -9.05 -31.56
N THR A 321 -17.40 -9.13 -30.26
CA THR A 321 -17.87 -7.99 -29.45
C THR A 321 -16.86 -6.86 -29.42
N LEU A 322 -15.57 -7.17 -29.21
CA LEU A 322 -14.47 -6.21 -29.25
C LEU A 322 -14.33 -5.57 -30.64
N SER A 323 -14.46 -6.37 -31.71
CA SER A 323 -14.33 -5.88 -33.08
C SER A 323 -15.43 -4.89 -33.43
N ALA A 324 -16.67 -5.21 -33.04
CA ALA A 324 -17.83 -4.33 -33.20
C ALA A 324 -17.66 -3.03 -32.41
N TRP A 325 -17.18 -3.10 -31.17
CA TRP A 325 -16.94 -1.92 -30.34
C TRP A 325 -15.86 -1.01 -30.95
N MET A 326 -14.73 -1.58 -31.36
CA MET A 326 -13.59 -0.84 -31.87
C MET A 326 -13.76 -0.36 -33.32
N ASN A 327 -14.80 -0.84 -34.01
CA ASN A 327 -14.98 -0.70 -35.47
C ASN A 327 -13.72 -1.13 -36.27
N LYS A 328 -13.01 -2.15 -35.76
CA LYS A 328 -11.75 -2.71 -36.31
C LYS A 328 -11.62 -4.16 -35.87
N PRO A 329 -11.01 -5.05 -36.66
CA PRO A 329 -10.85 -6.46 -36.28
C PRO A 329 -9.99 -6.59 -35.03
N ALA A 330 -10.58 -7.14 -33.96
CA ALA A 330 -9.88 -7.51 -32.75
C ALA A 330 -9.34 -8.94 -32.88
N THR A 331 -8.07 -9.12 -32.53
CA THR A 331 -7.41 -10.43 -32.52
C THR A 331 -7.08 -10.85 -31.10
N LYS A 332 -6.67 -12.11 -30.90
CA LYS A 332 -6.13 -12.57 -29.62
C LYS A 332 -4.95 -11.71 -29.14
N ASN A 333 -4.14 -11.19 -30.07
CA ASN A 333 -3.04 -10.27 -29.74
C ASN A 333 -3.57 -8.92 -29.25
N THR A 334 -4.63 -8.38 -29.86
CA THR A 334 -5.29 -7.15 -29.39
C THR A 334 -5.67 -7.25 -27.91
N VAL A 335 -6.32 -8.36 -27.54
CA VAL A 335 -6.70 -8.65 -26.14
C VAL A 335 -5.47 -8.79 -25.25
N ALA A 336 -4.46 -9.56 -25.68
CA ALA A 336 -3.25 -9.78 -24.88
C ALA A 336 -2.42 -8.50 -24.65
N HIS A 337 -2.39 -7.57 -25.61
CA HIS A 337 -1.74 -6.28 -25.45
C HIS A 337 -2.53 -5.33 -24.54
N ALA A 338 -3.87 -5.33 -24.66
CA ALA A 338 -4.73 -4.57 -23.77
C ALA A 338 -4.62 -5.04 -22.32
N LEU A 339 -4.70 -6.35 -22.08
CA LEU A 339 -4.50 -6.94 -20.75
C LEU A 339 -3.15 -6.55 -20.15
N ARG A 340 -2.06 -6.63 -20.93
CA ARG A 340 -0.72 -6.22 -20.48
C ARG A 340 -0.67 -4.75 -20.04
N ARG A 341 -1.27 -3.82 -20.79
CA ARG A 341 -1.33 -2.40 -20.42
C ARG A 341 -2.19 -2.17 -19.17
N LEU A 342 -3.41 -2.72 -19.15
CA LEU A 342 -4.32 -2.60 -18.03
C LEU A 342 -3.73 -3.16 -16.72
N GLN A 343 -2.95 -4.24 -16.79
CA GLN A 343 -2.23 -4.79 -15.65
C GLN A 343 -1.05 -3.91 -15.23
N ALA A 344 -0.28 -3.38 -16.18
CA ALA A 344 0.83 -2.47 -15.88
C ALA A 344 0.34 -1.18 -15.18
N ASP A 345 -0.84 -0.69 -15.57
CA ASP A 345 -1.50 0.48 -14.98
C ASP A 345 -2.24 0.16 -13.66
N ASN A 346 -2.23 -1.10 -13.21
CA ASN A 346 -2.96 -1.61 -12.03
C ASN A 346 -4.49 -1.36 -12.10
N LEU A 347 -5.07 -1.38 -13.30
CA LEU A 347 -6.52 -1.31 -13.51
C LEU A 347 -7.17 -2.69 -13.43
N VAL A 348 -6.45 -3.71 -13.86
CA VAL A 348 -6.89 -5.10 -13.88
C VAL A 348 -5.87 -5.97 -13.18
N THR A 349 -6.34 -6.90 -12.37
CA THR A 349 -5.52 -7.97 -11.78
C THR A 349 -5.92 -9.33 -12.35
N ARG A 350 -4.92 -10.20 -12.53
CA ARG A 350 -5.10 -11.59 -12.95
C ARG A 350 -5.16 -12.48 -11.72
N LEU A 351 -6.31 -13.11 -11.50
CA LEU A 351 -6.53 -14.02 -10.37
C LEU A 351 -5.98 -15.42 -10.67
N SER A 352 -6.19 -15.90 -11.90
CA SER A 352 -5.65 -17.17 -12.41
C SER A 352 -5.57 -17.14 -13.94
N VAL A 353 -5.24 -18.25 -14.59
CA VAL A 353 -5.19 -18.30 -16.06
C VAL A 353 -6.59 -18.05 -16.63
N GLY A 354 -6.76 -17.00 -17.44
CA GLY A 354 -8.05 -16.62 -18.03
C GLY A 354 -8.96 -15.79 -17.12
N HIS A 355 -8.70 -15.72 -15.82
CA HIS A 355 -9.55 -15.00 -14.88
C HIS A 355 -8.93 -13.66 -14.46
N TYR A 356 -9.66 -12.59 -14.77
CA TYR A 356 -9.25 -11.21 -14.52
C TYR A 356 -10.32 -10.47 -13.72
N ARG A 357 -9.93 -9.45 -12.98
CA ARG A 357 -10.82 -8.59 -12.19
C ARG A 357 -10.34 -7.14 -12.24
N VAL A 358 -11.27 -6.20 -12.31
CA VAL A 358 -10.96 -4.78 -12.16
C VAL A 358 -10.57 -4.49 -10.70
N GLU A 359 -9.48 -3.77 -10.48
CA GLU A 359 -8.96 -3.51 -9.13
C GLU A 359 -9.91 -2.62 -8.31
N ASP A 360 -10.43 -1.55 -8.92
CA ASP A 360 -11.41 -0.66 -8.29
C ASP A 360 -12.85 -1.14 -8.57
N GLU A 361 -13.55 -1.62 -7.54
CA GLU A 361 -14.95 -2.08 -7.68
C GLU A 361 -15.88 -0.97 -8.12
N ALA A 362 -15.64 0.26 -7.67
CA ALA A 362 -16.50 1.38 -8.03
C ALA A 362 -16.37 1.71 -9.51
N PHE A 363 -15.14 1.65 -10.04
CA PHE A 363 -14.90 1.76 -11.47
C PHE A 363 -15.53 0.58 -12.23
N ALA A 364 -15.43 -0.65 -11.70
CA ALA A 364 -16.07 -1.82 -12.30
C ALA A 364 -17.60 -1.66 -12.40
N GLU A 365 -18.24 -1.21 -11.32
CA GLU A 365 -19.68 -0.94 -11.28
C GLU A 365 -20.07 0.17 -12.25
N TRP A 366 -19.30 1.25 -12.30
CA TRP A 366 -19.49 2.33 -13.26
C TRP A 366 -19.42 1.83 -14.72
N LEU A 367 -18.47 0.94 -15.03
CA LEU A 367 -18.37 0.29 -16.34
C LEU A 367 -19.59 -0.58 -16.66
N ARG A 368 -20.09 -1.34 -15.67
CA ARG A 368 -21.32 -2.16 -15.82
C ARG A 368 -22.53 -1.29 -16.20
N GLN A 369 -22.71 -0.17 -15.51
CA GLN A 369 -23.84 0.74 -15.74
C GLN A 369 -23.73 1.51 -17.06
N ARG A 370 -22.52 1.96 -17.43
CA ARG A 370 -22.29 2.65 -18.72
C ARG A 370 -22.62 1.77 -19.91
N GLY A 371 -22.32 0.48 -19.80
CA GLY A 371 -22.58 -0.50 -20.84
C GLY A 371 -24.06 -0.83 -21.07
N GLN A 372 -24.97 -0.46 -20.16
CA GLN A 372 -26.43 -0.64 -20.29
C GLN A 372 -27.12 0.58 -20.91
N ARG A 373 -26.45 1.74 -20.97
CA ARG A 373 -26.98 3.00 -21.51
C ARG A 373 -26.66 3.20 -23.00
N ARG A 374 -26.38 2.12 -23.74
CA ARG A 374 -26.13 2.16 -25.18
C ARG A 374 -27.21 1.43 -25.95
#